data_AF-A0A921KK67-F1
#
_entry.id   AF-A0A921KK67-F1
#
_cell.length_a   1.000
_cell.length_b   1.000
_cell.length_c   1.000
_cell.angle_alpha   90.00
_cell.angle_beta   90.00
_cell.angle_gamma   90.00
#
_symmetry.space_group_name_H-M   'P 1'
#
loop_
_entity.id
_entity.type
_entity.pdbx_description
1 polymer ?
#
loop_
_entity_poly.entity_id
_entity_poly.type
_entity_poly.pdbx_seq_one_letter_code
_entity_poly.pdbx_strand_id
1 'polypeptide(L)'
;MVSMQSTNPTNAIGLAKELIESCCKMILDELGIKWSKNDDVPQLTNKAMGALNLLPANIHETDQGADAIKAVLGNSRAIPTKLAEIRNPFGSGHGKSAFFQGLEERHAKLAVGSSITFVDFIWSTYEKQK
;
A
#
# COMPACT_ATOMS: atom_id res chain seq x y z
N MET A 1 -7.50 0.67 13.31
CA MET A 1 -7.89 0.95 11.89
C MET A 1 -9.31 0.52 11.57
N VAL A 2 -9.71 -0.74 11.82
CA VAL A 2 -11.04 -1.25 11.42
C VAL A 2 -12.20 -0.47 12.06
N SER A 3 -12.20 -0.29 13.38
CA SER A 3 -13.22 0.52 14.09
C SER A 3 -13.24 2.00 13.67
N MET A 4 -12.13 2.50 13.13
CA MET A 4 -12.00 3.89 12.68
C MET A 4 -12.63 4.10 11.31
N GLN A 5 -12.91 3.02 10.56
CA GLN A 5 -13.61 3.14 9.28
C GLN A 5 -14.97 3.83 9.42
N SER A 6 -15.68 3.58 10.53
CA SER A 6 -16.97 4.21 10.83
C SER A 6 -16.85 5.43 11.76
N THR A 7 -15.93 5.40 12.74
CA THR A 7 -15.82 6.48 13.74
C THR A 7 -14.95 7.65 13.29
N ASN A 8 -13.95 7.43 12.43
CA ASN A 8 -13.10 8.48 11.86
C ASN A 8 -12.52 8.03 10.49
N PRO A 9 -13.33 8.06 9.42
CA PRO A 9 -12.94 7.56 8.10
C PRO A 9 -11.67 8.21 7.54
N THR A 10 -11.54 9.52 7.77
CA THR A 10 -10.37 10.33 7.36
C THR A 10 -9.08 9.78 7.97
N ASN A 11 -9.08 9.51 9.26
CA ASN A 11 -7.90 8.99 9.94
C ASN A 11 -7.63 7.52 9.57
N ALA A 12 -8.67 6.71 9.36
CA ALA A 12 -8.52 5.33 8.91
C ALA A 12 -7.77 5.22 7.57
N ILE A 13 -8.03 6.14 6.63
CA ILE A 13 -7.34 6.22 5.34
C ILE A 13 -5.86 6.62 5.52
N GLY A 14 -5.58 7.57 6.42
CA GLY A 14 -4.21 7.96 6.76
C GLY A 14 -3.40 6.76 7.27
N LEU A 15 -3.97 6.03 8.23
CA LEU A 15 -3.35 4.83 8.79
C LEU A 15 -3.17 3.70 7.76
N ALA A 16 -4.05 3.58 6.76
CA ALA A 16 -3.89 2.62 5.68
C ALA A 16 -2.62 2.85 4.87
N LYS A 17 -2.30 4.13 4.58
CA LYS A 17 -1.04 4.53 3.94
C LYS A 17 0.16 4.22 4.86
N GLU A 18 0.09 4.60 6.12
CA GLU A 18 1.19 4.42 7.10
C GLU A 18 1.51 2.94 7.35
N LEU A 19 0.49 2.07 7.33
CA LEU A 19 0.67 0.62 7.43
C LEU A 19 1.50 0.07 6.26
N ILE A 20 1.18 0.48 5.03
CA ILE A 20 1.94 0.08 3.83
C ILE A 20 3.37 0.62 3.92
N GLU A 21 3.52 1.90 4.25
CA GLU A 21 4.82 2.55 4.37
C GLU A 21 5.73 1.83 5.38
N SER A 22 5.18 1.48 6.55
CA SER A 22 5.91 0.78 7.62
C SER A 22 6.32 -0.63 7.20
N CYS A 23 5.40 -1.39 6.58
CA CYS A 23 5.70 -2.74 6.09
C CYS A 23 6.79 -2.73 5.02
N CYS A 24 6.69 -1.84 4.02
CA CYS A 24 7.72 -1.73 2.98
C CYS A 24 9.09 -1.35 3.56
N LYS A 25 9.16 -0.38 4.48
CA LYS A 25 10.41 -0.01 5.14
C LYS A 25 11.03 -1.18 5.90
N MET A 26 10.22 -1.89 6.69
CA MET A 26 10.67 -3.06 7.45
C MET A 26 11.25 -4.14 6.54
N ILE A 27 10.56 -4.50 5.45
CA ILE A 27 11.06 -5.50 4.50
C ILE A 27 12.38 -5.03 3.86
N LEU A 28 12.48 -3.76 3.49
CA LEU A 28 13.70 -3.21 2.90
C LEU A 28 14.87 -3.20 3.88
N ASP A 29 14.62 -2.85 5.15
CA ASP A 29 15.63 -2.86 6.21
C ASP A 29 16.14 -4.29 6.47
N GLU A 30 15.24 -5.26 6.59
CA GLU A 30 15.60 -6.67 6.81
C GLU A 30 16.38 -7.28 5.64
N LEU A 31 16.08 -6.87 4.40
CA LEU A 31 16.81 -7.30 3.20
C LEU A 31 18.08 -6.47 2.93
N GLY A 32 18.41 -5.49 3.78
CA GLY A 32 19.59 -4.63 3.63
C GLY A 32 19.52 -3.67 2.43
N ILE A 33 18.32 -3.39 1.91
CA ILE A 33 18.09 -2.53 0.75
C ILE A 33 17.88 -1.08 1.21
N LYS A 34 18.74 -0.19 0.71
CA LYS A 34 18.70 1.23 1.09
C LYS A 34 17.43 1.93 0.59
N TRP A 35 16.78 2.64 1.49
CA TRP A 35 15.74 3.61 1.19
C TRP A 35 16.07 4.98 1.81
N SER A 36 15.50 6.04 1.24
CA SER A 36 15.69 7.41 1.71
C SER A 36 14.49 7.82 2.56
N LYS A 37 14.72 8.63 3.60
CA LYS A 37 13.62 9.28 4.35
C LYS A 37 12.70 10.15 3.49
N ASN A 38 13.15 10.54 2.30
CA ASN A 38 12.38 11.30 1.33
C ASN A 38 11.64 10.39 0.32
N ASP A 39 11.84 9.08 0.37
CA ASP A 39 11.11 8.16 -0.49
C ASP A 39 9.62 8.18 -0.09
N ASP A 40 8.77 8.40 -1.09
CA ASP A 40 7.33 8.30 -0.93
C ASP A 40 6.85 6.84 -0.95
N VAL A 41 5.58 6.63 -0.63
CA VAL A 41 4.99 5.27 -0.65
C VAL A 41 5.10 4.58 -2.01
N PRO A 42 4.81 5.22 -3.15
CA PRO A 42 5.08 4.63 -4.46
C PRO A 42 6.53 4.13 -4.62
N GLN A 43 7.52 4.91 -4.21
CA GLN A 43 8.93 4.54 -4.28
C GLN A 43 9.26 3.36 -3.36
N LEU A 44 8.80 3.39 -2.11
CA LEU A 44 9.01 2.33 -1.13
C LEU A 44 8.35 1.01 -1.58
N THR A 45 7.11 1.08 -2.08
CA THR A 45 6.38 -0.05 -2.64
C THR A 45 7.13 -0.66 -3.82
N ASN A 46 7.63 0.17 -4.75
CA ASN A 46 8.40 -0.32 -5.90
C ASN A 46 9.67 -1.05 -5.48
N LYS A 47 10.41 -0.49 -4.52
CA LYS A 47 11.62 -1.11 -4.00
C LYS A 47 11.32 -2.45 -3.31
N ALA A 48 10.31 -2.48 -2.43
CA ALA A 48 9.96 -3.69 -1.68
C ALA A 48 9.44 -4.80 -2.62
N MET A 49 8.54 -4.49 -3.55
CA MET A 49 8.08 -5.46 -4.54
C MET A 49 9.21 -5.94 -5.46
N GLY A 50 10.14 -5.05 -5.84
CA GLY A 50 11.33 -5.41 -6.61
C GLY A 50 12.22 -6.39 -5.85
N ALA A 51 12.49 -6.10 -4.58
CA ALA A 51 13.27 -6.95 -3.69
C ALA A 51 12.70 -8.36 -3.54
N LEU A 52 11.38 -8.47 -3.49
CA LEU A 52 10.66 -9.74 -3.36
C LEU A 52 10.40 -10.45 -4.69
N ASN A 53 10.92 -9.94 -5.81
CA ASN A 53 10.65 -10.42 -7.16
C ASN A 53 9.17 -10.39 -7.58
N LEU A 54 8.36 -9.49 -7.03
CA LEU A 54 6.92 -9.36 -7.29
C LEU A 54 6.55 -8.39 -8.42
N LEU A 55 7.52 -7.89 -9.19
CA LEU A 55 7.21 -7.01 -10.32
C LEU A 55 6.72 -7.82 -11.52
N PRO A 56 5.77 -7.30 -12.33
CA PRO A 56 5.26 -8.01 -13.52
C PRO A 56 6.35 -8.49 -14.50
N ALA A 57 7.47 -7.77 -14.56
CA ALA A 57 8.64 -8.12 -15.38
C ALA A 57 9.32 -9.43 -14.96
N ASN A 58 9.07 -9.92 -13.74
CA ASN A 58 9.66 -11.14 -13.21
C ASN A 58 8.80 -12.39 -13.47
N ILE A 59 7.62 -12.26 -14.08
CA ILE A 59 6.73 -13.38 -14.40
C ILE A 59 7.05 -13.90 -15.81
N HIS A 60 7.34 -15.19 -15.92
CA HIS A 60 7.65 -15.83 -17.20
C HIS A 60 6.40 -15.91 -18.08
N GLU A 61 6.52 -15.55 -19.35
CA GLU A 61 5.38 -15.54 -20.30
C GLU A 61 4.84 -16.94 -20.58
N THR A 62 5.65 -17.97 -20.36
CA THR A 62 5.26 -19.37 -20.55
C THR A 62 4.45 -19.95 -19.40
N ASP A 63 4.34 -19.23 -18.28
CA ASP A 63 3.59 -19.70 -17.12
C ASP A 63 2.09 -19.68 -17.41
N GLN A 64 1.39 -20.75 -17.03
CA GLN A 64 -0.06 -20.78 -17.14
C GLN A 64 -0.67 -19.67 -16.28
N GLY A 65 -1.40 -18.75 -16.93
CA GLY A 65 -2.00 -17.59 -16.24
C GLY A 65 -1.06 -16.39 -16.04
N ALA A 66 0.10 -16.36 -16.70
CA ALA A 66 1.08 -15.27 -16.61
C ALA A 66 0.44 -13.88 -16.77
N ASP A 67 -0.42 -13.69 -17.77
CA ASP A 67 -1.06 -12.39 -18.04
C ASP A 67 -1.96 -11.93 -16.89
N ALA A 68 -2.74 -12.86 -16.33
CA ALA A 68 -3.61 -12.56 -15.18
C ALA A 68 -2.78 -12.22 -13.95
N ILE A 69 -1.71 -12.96 -13.67
CA ILE A 69 -0.81 -12.70 -12.54
C ILE A 69 -0.11 -11.35 -12.70
N LYS A 70 0.42 -11.05 -13.90
CA LYS A 70 1.03 -9.74 -14.21
C LYS A 70 0.05 -8.60 -13.98
N ALA A 71 -1.21 -8.75 -14.41
CA ALA A 71 -2.25 -7.75 -14.20
C ALA A 71 -2.56 -7.56 -12.70
N VAL A 72 -2.71 -8.64 -11.94
CA VAL A 72 -2.97 -8.58 -10.49
C VAL A 72 -1.80 -7.93 -9.75
N LEU A 73 -0.56 -8.28 -10.05
CA LEU A 73 0.64 -7.66 -9.46
C LEU A 73 0.74 -6.18 -9.82
N GLY A 74 0.45 -5.82 -11.08
CA GLY A 74 0.40 -4.42 -11.53
C GLY A 74 -0.65 -3.60 -10.78
N ASN A 75 -1.86 -4.16 -10.60
CA ASN A 75 -2.93 -3.53 -9.84
C ASN A 75 -2.59 -3.41 -8.35
N SER A 76 -2.01 -4.47 -7.77
CA SER A 76 -1.55 -4.49 -6.37
C SER A 76 -0.50 -3.40 -6.12
N ARG A 77 0.45 -3.23 -7.04
CA ARG A 77 1.45 -2.16 -7.03
C ARG A 77 0.84 -0.75 -7.13
N ALA A 78 -0.27 -0.61 -7.86
CA ALA A 78 -0.95 0.69 -8.03
C ALA A 78 -1.73 1.12 -6.78
N ILE A 79 -2.24 0.17 -5.98
CA ILE A 79 -3.05 0.46 -4.78
C ILE A 79 -2.33 1.41 -3.81
N PRO A 80 -1.09 1.14 -3.33
CA PRO A 80 -0.38 2.05 -2.43
C PRO A 80 -0.25 3.49 -2.97
N THR A 81 -0.01 3.61 -4.28
CA THR A 81 0.08 4.91 -4.95
C THR A 81 -1.25 5.66 -4.89
N LYS A 82 -2.35 4.98 -5.22
CA LYS A 82 -3.68 5.59 -5.19
C LYS A 82 -4.17 5.90 -3.78
N LEU A 83 -3.78 5.10 -2.77
CA LEU A 83 -4.06 5.42 -1.37
C LEU A 83 -3.29 6.66 -0.90
N ALA A 84 -2.03 6.84 -1.33
CA ALA A 84 -1.28 8.05 -1.05
C ALA A 84 -1.94 9.30 -1.70
N GLU A 85 -2.39 9.17 -2.94
CA GLU A 85 -3.14 10.23 -3.63
C GLU A 85 -4.45 10.58 -2.92
N ILE A 86 -5.22 9.59 -2.46
CA ILE A 86 -6.46 9.80 -1.69
C ILE A 86 -6.17 10.50 -0.35
N ARG A 87 -5.08 10.13 0.34
CA ARG A 87 -4.69 10.74 1.61
C ARG A 87 -4.38 12.23 1.46
N ASN A 88 -3.89 12.70 0.33
CA ASN A 88 -3.45 14.09 0.18
C ASN A 88 -4.57 15.12 0.43
N PRO A 89 -5.72 15.07 -0.27
CA PRO A 89 -6.85 15.97 0.01
C PRO A 89 -7.63 15.56 1.27
N PHE A 90 -7.70 14.26 1.59
CA PHE A 90 -8.64 13.76 2.60
C PHE A 90 -8.03 13.37 3.95
N GLY A 91 -6.71 13.32 4.08
CA GLY A 91 -6.03 12.89 5.30
C GLY A 91 -6.02 13.94 6.41
N SER A 92 -5.82 13.49 7.64
CA SER A 92 -5.80 14.29 8.88
C SER A 92 -4.52 15.11 9.10
N GLY A 93 -3.50 14.95 8.23
CA GLY A 93 -2.17 15.55 8.44
C GLY A 93 -2.08 17.08 8.32
N HIS A 94 -3.16 17.74 7.93
CA HIS A 94 -3.26 19.21 7.85
C HIS A 94 -4.62 19.66 8.37
N GLY A 95 -4.67 20.86 8.97
CA GLY A 95 -5.92 21.47 9.43
C GLY A 95 -6.94 21.54 8.29
N LYS A 96 -8.19 21.23 8.60
CA LYS A 96 -9.29 21.25 7.64
C LYS A 96 -10.18 22.46 7.90
N SER A 97 -10.68 23.05 6.82
CA SER A 97 -11.74 24.07 6.91
C SER A 97 -12.98 23.48 7.59
N ALA A 98 -13.79 24.32 8.23
CA ALA A 98 -15.07 23.93 8.82
C ALA A 98 -16.05 23.31 7.80
N PHE A 99 -15.85 23.58 6.51
CA PHE A 99 -16.66 23.05 5.40
C PHE A 99 -16.08 21.80 4.73
N PHE A 100 -15.01 21.22 5.29
CA PHE A 100 -14.40 20.03 4.70
C PHE A 100 -15.38 18.85 4.71
N GLN A 101 -15.70 18.33 3.52
CA GLN A 101 -16.38 17.07 3.36
C GLN A 101 -15.35 15.96 3.18
N GLY A 102 -15.25 15.10 4.19
CA GLY A 102 -14.41 13.92 4.15
C GLY A 102 -15.01 12.79 3.33
N LEU A 103 -14.23 11.72 3.20
CA LEU A 103 -14.71 10.48 2.59
C LEU A 103 -15.62 9.70 3.54
N GLU A 104 -16.63 9.05 2.97
CA GLU A 104 -17.57 8.19 3.69
C GLU A 104 -16.91 6.87 4.19
N GLU A 105 -17.58 6.21 5.14
CA GLU A 105 -17.16 4.91 5.71
C GLU A 105 -16.82 3.87 4.62
N ARG A 106 -17.58 3.80 3.52
CA ARG A 106 -17.31 2.84 2.43
C ARG A 106 -15.94 3.04 1.77
N HIS A 107 -15.47 4.29 1.67
CA HIS A 107 -14.16 4.58 1.11
C HIS A 107 -13.05 4.21 2.11
N ALA A 108 -13.27 4.45 3.40
CA ALA A 108 -12.34 4.02 4.44
C ALA A 108 -12.25 2.49 4.52
N LYS A 109 -13.38 1.77 4.39
CA LYS A 109 -13.42 0.32 4.27
C LYS A 109 -12.59 -0.18 3.09
N LEU A 110 -12.76 0.41 1.91
CA LEU A 110 -11.97 0.07 0.74
C LEU A 110 -10.47 0.31 0.98
N ALA A 111 -10.09 1.50 1.45
CA ALA A 111 -8.70 1.85 1.68
C ALA A 111 -8.01 0.93 2.70
N VAL A 112 -8.65 0.71 3.84
CA VAL A 112 -8.13 -0.17 4.89
C VAL A 112 -8.06 -1.61 4.39
N GLY A 113 -9.13 -2.12 3.77
CA GLY A 113 -9.15 -3.48 3.21
C GLY A 113 -8.05 -3.70 2.18
N SER A 114 -7.91 -2.80 1.21
CA SER A 114 -6.85 -2.87 0.20
C SER A 114 -5.45 -2.79 0.81
N SER A 115 -5.24 -1.96 1.84
CA SER A 115 -3.95 -1.89 2.53
C SER A 115 -3.59 -3.19 3.26
N ILE A 116 -4.57 -3.82 3.92
CA ILE A 116 -4.39 -5.10 4.63
C ILE A 116 -4.06 -6.19 3.63
N THR A 117 -4.84 -6.33 2.55
CA THR A 117 -4.57 -7.34 1.51
C THR A 117 -3.19 -7.17 0.89
N PHE A 118 -2.78 -5.94 0.57
CA PHE A 118 -1.45 -5.67 0.04
C PHE A 118 -0.35 -6.09 1.01
N VAL A 119 -0.46 -5.63 2.27
CA VAL A 119 0.54 -5.89 3.32
C VAL A 119 0.66 -7.37 3.63
N ASP A 120 -0.47 -8.06 3.78
CA ASP A 120 -0.52 -9.51 4.02
C ASP A 120 0.19 -10.28 2.91
N PHE A 121 -0.06 -9.92 1.65
CA PHE A 121 0.57 -10.55 0.49
C PHE A 121 2.08 -10.35 0.44
N ILE A 122 2.57 -9.10 0.56
CA ILE A 122 4.01 -8.84 0.50
C ILE A 122 4.75 -9.39 1.73
N TRP A 123 4.14 -9.33 2.91
CA TRP A 123 4.72 -9.84 4.14
C TRP A 123 4.82 -11.37 4.12
N SER A 124 3.74 -12.05 3.73
CA SER A 124 3.74 -13.51 3.55
C SER A 124 4.74 -13.96 2.49
N THR A 125 4.98 -13.15 1.46
CA THR A 125 6.03 -13.43 0.46
C THR A 125 7.42 -13.29 1.07
N TYR A 126 7.66 -12.23 1.84
CA TYR A 126 8.91 -12.02 2.56
C TYR A 126 9.22 -13.16 3.54
N GLU A 127 8.25 -13.54 4.38
CA GLU A 127 8.43 -14.63 5.36
C GLU A 127 8.77 -15.98 4.71
N LYS A 128 8.28 -16.24 3.49
CA LYS A 128 8.62 -17.45 2.74
C LYS A 128 10.02 -17.42 2.12
N GLN A 129 10.63 -16.25 1.96
CA GLN A 129 11.99 -16.09 1.43
C GLN A 129 13.06 -16.15 2.53
N LYS A 130 12.66 -16.14 3.80
CA LYS A 130 13.52 -16.30 4.98
C LYS A 130 13.81 -17.77 5.26
#